data_AF-A0A7W9G695-F1
#
_entry.id   AF-A0A7W9G695-F1
#
_cell.length_a   1.000
_cell.length_b   1.000
_cell.length_c   1.000
_cell.angle_alpha   90.00
_cell.angle_beta   90.00
_cell.angle_gamma   90.00
#
_symmetry.space_group_name_H-M   'P 1'
#
loop_
_entity.id
_entity.type
_entity.pdbx_description
1 polymer ?
#
loop_
_entity_poly.entity_id
_entity_poly.type
_entity_poly.pdbx_seq_one_letter_code
_entity_poly.pdbx_strand_id
1 'polypeptide(L)'
;MLAISLGAAWLVLGPLCLWLLVRGSTGERVAAVVTLMLLEGGTIAMGAEERPAPAAPAIVANVVASCQERAPVPRSAKVAHEIVLTWAAAPQECGAAEVVVRAEGRRLRLWLYEGPGVATRPATLTSHHQRVFTLPVRVESGRAALKLPMREKPDYVLTDGRTGRRIPQT
;
A
#
# COMPACT_ATOMS: atom_id res chain seq x y z
N MET A 1 14.06 20.12 27.43
CA MET A 1 14.94 21.19 26.90
C MET A 1 16.07 20.65 26.03
N LEU A 2 16.66 19.51 26.39
CA LEU A 2 17.74 18.85 25.64
C LEU A 2 17.41 18.54 24.16
N ALA A 3 16.20 18.05 23.86
CA ALA A 3 15.78 17.76 22.49
C ALA A 3 15.70 19.01 21.59
N ILE A 4 15.29 20.16 22.15
CA ILE A 4 15.18 21.43 21.42
C ILE A 4 16.58 21.99 21.14
N SER A 5 17.51 21.91 22.11
CA SER A 5 18.91 22.29 21.89
C SER A 5 19.61 21.39 20.87
N LEU A 6 19.28 20.09 20.84
CA LEU A 6 19.85 19.15 19.88
C LEU A 6 19.36 19.44 18.45
N GLY A 7 18.07 19.76 18.29
CA GLY A 7 17.53 20.20 17.00
C GLY A 7 18.15 21.51 16.50
N ALA A 8 18.34 22.49 17.38
CA ALA A 8 19.02 23.74 17.03
C ALA A 8 20.49 23.52 16.65
N ALA A 9 21.18 22.62 17.34
CA ALA A 9 22.57 22.25 17.03
C ALA A 9 22.67 21.62 15.62
N TRP A 10 21.72 20.76 15.23
CA TRP A 10 21.64 20.19 13.87
C TRP A 10 21.49 21.24 12.77
N LEU A 11 20.65 22.25 13.00
CA LEU A 11 20.40 23.31 12.02
C LEU A 11 21.63 24.20 11.77
N VAL A 12 22.50 24.35 12.76
CA VAL A 12 23.71 25.20 12.63
C VAL A 12 24.93 24.37 12.23
N LEU A 13 25.18 23.25 12.92
CA LEU A 13 26.39 22.45 12.70
C LEU A 13 26.31 21.60 11.43
N GLY A 14 25.13 21.14 11.03
CA GLY A 14 24.93 20.36 9.80
C GLY A 14 25.47 21.06 8.54
N PRO A 15 24.94 22.25 8.18
CA PRO A 15 25.40 22.98 6.99
C PRO A 15 26.85 23.46 7.12
N LEU A 16 27.32 23.82 8.32
CA LEU A 16 28.71 24.23 8.54
C LEU A 16 29.70 23.06 8.36
N CYS A 17 29.39 21.88 8.88
CA CYS A 17 30.20 20.67 8.70
C CYS A 17 30.24 20.24 7.23
N LEU A 18 29.10 20.31 6.52
CA LEU A 18 29.03 20.01 5.09
C LEU A 18 29.90 20.97 4.28
N TRP A 19 29.90 22.26 4.64
CA TRP A 19 30.73 23.26 3.99
C TRP A 19 32.24 23.02 4.24
N LEU A 20 32.63 22.69 5.47
CA LEU A 20 34.02 22.35 5.82
C LEU A 20 34.48 21.03 5.18
N LEU A 21 33.59 20.06 4.97
CA LEU A 21 33.89 18.84 4.22
C LEU A 21 34.27 19.12 2.77
N VAL A 22 33.60 20.09 2.15
CA VAL A 22 33.82 20.46 0.74
C VAL A 22 35.06 21.34 0.59
N ARG A 23 35.26 22.32 1.50
CA ARG A 23 36.23 23.41 1.29
C ARG A 23 37.33 23.53 2.35
N GLY A 24 37.25 22.77 3.44
CA GLY A 24 38.22 22.78 4.54
C GLY A 24 39.44 21.90 4.28
N SER A 25 40.49 22.16 5.06
CA SER A 25 41.73 21.38 5.17
C SER A 25 41.48 20.01 5.81
N THR A 26 42.41 19.07 5.65
CA THR A 26 42.25 17.69 6.17
C THR A 26 41.91 17.63 7.65
N GLY A 27 42.48 18.53 8.48
CA GLY A 27 42.17 18.62 9.91
C GLY A 27 40.73 19.07 10.19
N GLU A 28 40.23 20.05 9.43
CA GLU A 28 38.86 20.57 9.56
C GLU A 28 37.81 19.54 9.10
N ARG A 29 38.14 18.74 8.08
CA ARG A 29 37.28 17.65 7.60
C ARG A 29 37.13 16.55 8.65
N VAL A 30 38.23 16.16 9.30
CA VAL A 30 38.19 15.17 10.40
C VAL A 30 37.36 15.70 11.55
N ALA A 31 37.53 16.97 11.94
CA ALA A 31 36.71 17.59 12.98
C ALA A 31 35.21 17.62 12.62
N ALA A 32 34.87 17.91 11.36
CA ALA A 32 33.49 17.90 10.87
C ALA A 32 32.87 16.49 10.94
N VAL A 33 33.59 15.45 10.53
CA VAL A 33 33.12 14.06 10.61
C VAL A 33 32.92 13.62 12.07
N VAL A 34 33.86 13.94 12.95
CA VAL A 34 33.74 13.62 14.39
C VAL A 34 32.53 14.32 15.00
N THR A 35 32.31 15.59 14.64
CA THR A 35 31.16 16.36 15.15
C THR A 35 29.83 15.76 14.67
N LEU A 36 29.74 15.33 13.42
CA LEU A 36 28.54 14.67 12.88
C LEU A 36 28.26 13.32 13.56
N MET A 37 29.29 12.50 13.77
CA MET A 37 29.18 11.24 14.51
C MET A 37 28.68 11.45 15.93
N LEU A 38 29.16 12.50 16.62
CA LEU A 38 28.71 12.82 17.98
C LEU A 38 27.24 13.27 17.98
N LEU A 39 26.83 14.07 16.99
CA LEU A 39 25.46 14.56 16.85
C LEU A 39 24.47 13.41 16.58
N GLU A 40 24.85 12.49 15.70
CA GLU A 40 24.07 11.29 15.38
C GLU A 40 23.96 10.37 16.60
N GLY A 41 25.08 10.09 17.27
CA GLY A 41 25.12 9.29 18.50
C GLY A 41 24.26 9.89 19.63
N GLY A 42 24.31 11.20 19.83
CA GLY A 42 23.47 11.90 20.81
C GLY A 42 21.98 11.82 20.48
N THR A 43 21.62 11.82 19.19
CA THR A 43 20.23 11.65 18.74
C THR A 43 19.72 10.24 19.01
N ILE A 44 20.54 9.22 18.76
CA ILE A 44 20.18 7.81 19.02
C ILE A 44 20.04 7.56 20.53
N ALA A 45 20.94 8.11 21.35
CA ALA A 45 20.90 7.95 22.79
C ALA A 45 19.63 8.58 23.41
N MET A 46 19.23 9.79 22.98
CA MET A 46 17.97 10.39 23.42
C MET A 46 16.76 9.55 23.00
N GLY A 47 16.75 9.03 21.77
CA GLY A 47 15.67 8.14 21.30
C GLY A 47 15.60 6.79 22.03
N ALA A 48 16.70 6.37 22.68
CA ALA A 48 16.72 5.16 23.50
C ALA A 48 16.15 5.38 24.92
N GLU A 49 16.24 6.60 25.46
CA GLU A 49 15.76 6.96 26.79
C GLU A 49 14.23 7.20 26.82
N GLU A 50 13.62 7.51 25.68
CA GLU A 50 12.16 7.62 25.49
C GLU A 50 11.47 6.28 25.19
N ARG A 51 12.17 5.15 25.32
CA ARG A 51 11.56 3.83 25.17
C ARG A 51 10.63 3.59 26.37
N PRO A 52 9.29 3.57 26.19
CA PRO A 52 8.41 3.17 27.28
C PRO A 52 8.74 1.71 27.60
N ALA A 53 8.80 1.37 28.89
CA ALA A 53 8.82 -0.02 29.35
C ALA A 53 7.79 -0.85 28.55
N PRO A 54 8.05 -2.13 28.25
CA PRO A 54 7.14 -2.93 27.43
C PRO A 54 5.79 -2.98 28.14
N ALA A 55 4.87 -2.13 27.70
CA ALA A 55 3.47 -2.25 28.07
C ALA A 55 3.06 -3.65 27.62
N ALA A 56 2.64 -4.48 28.58
CA ALA A 56 1.90 -5.71 28.31
C ALA A 56 0.98 -5.46 27.12
N PRO A 57 0.92 -6.36 26.12
CA PRO A 57 0.41 -6.07 24.79
C PRO A 57 -0.91 -5.32 24.91
N ALA A 58 -0.83 -4.00 24.80
CA ALA A 58 -1.98 -3.18 24.53
C ALA A 58 -2.31 -3.61 23.12
N ILE A 59 -3.20 -4.59 23.04
CA ILE A 59 -4.17 -4.72 21.98
C ILE A 59 -4.76 -3.30 21.89
N VAL A 60 -4.10 -2.41 21.14
CA VAL A 60 -4.80 -1.48 20.26
C VAL A 60 -5.87 -2.36 19.74
N ALA A 61 -7.12 -2.09 20.11
CA ALA A 61 -8.25 -2.86 19.63
C ALA A 61 -8.02 -2.95 18.13
N ASN A 62 -7.49 -4.10 17.71
CA ASN A 62 -7.68 -4.64 16.40
C ASN A 62 -9.20 -4.52 16.37
N VAL A 63 -9.70 -3.52 15.64
CA VAL A 63 -10.92 -3.72 14.91
C VAL A 63 -10.64 -5.05 14.25
N VAL A 64 -11.16 -6.11 14.86
CA VAL A 64 -10.95 -7.49 14.41
C VAL A 64 -11.16 -7.36 12.92
N ALA A 65 -10.11 -7.55 12.12
CA ALA A 65 -10.20 -7.39 10.69
C ALA A 65 -11.36 -8.29 10.30
N SER A 66 -12.51 -7.68 10.02
CA SER A 66 -13.78 -8.40 9.99
C SER A 66 -13.81 -9.34 8.80
N CYS A 67 -12.87 -9.14 7.89
CA CYS A 67 -12.56 -9.97 6.76
C CYS A 67 -11.06 -10.29 6.68
N GLN A 68 -10.78 -11.45 6.09
CA GLN A 68 -9.42 -11.92 5.85
C GLN A 68 -8.86 -11.30 4.57
N GLU A 69 -7.59 -10.92 4.62
CA GLU A 69 -6.86 -10.51 3.43
C GLU A 69 -6.71 -11.69 2.46
N ARG A 70 -7.12 -11.50 1.21
CA ARG A 70 -7.03 -12.55 0.18
C ARG A 70 -7.07 -11.98 -1.23
N ALA A 71 -6.62 -12.80 -2.18
CA ALA A 71 -6.77 -12.55 -3.61
C ALA A 71 -7.71 -13.62 -4.22
N PRO A 72 -9.02 -13.36 -4.29
CA PRO A 72 -9.98 -14.32 -4.81
C PRO A 72 -9.77 -14.54 -6.31
N VAL A 73 -10.06 -15.76 -6.79
CA VAL A 73 -10.08 -16.06 -8.22
C VAL A 73 -11.51 -15.91 -8.73
N PRO A 74 -11.77 -15.01 -9.70
CA PRO A 74 -13.07 -14.91 -10.35
C PRO A 74 -13.44 -16.24 -11.03
N ARG A 75 -14.61 -16.78 -10.69
CA ARG A 75 -15.13 -18.03 -11.29
C ARG A 75 -15.90 -17.77 -12.58
N SER A 76 -16.57 -16.63 -12.67
CA SER A 76 -17.19 -16.18 -13.91
C SER A 76 -17.23 -14.66 -13.98
N ALA A 77 -17.40 -14.18 -15.22
CA ALA A 77 -17.64 -12.79 -15.52
C ALA A 77 -18.88 -12.69 -16.41
N LYS A 78 -19.83 -11.84 -16.03
CA LYS A 78 -20.94 -11.47 -16.91
C LYS A 78 -20.61 -10.13 -17.57
N VAL A 79 -20.64 -10.11 -18.89
CA VAL A 79 -20.31 -8.92 -19.69
C VAL A 79 -21.59 -8.35 -20.26
N ALA A 80 -21.90 -7.11 -19.89
CA ALA A 80 -23.01 -6.36 -20.45
C ALA A 80 -22.56 -4.90 -20.66
N HIS A 81 -23.31 -3.93 -20.12
CA HIS A 81 -22.86 -2.53 -20.04
C HIS A 81 -21.75 -2.32 -19.00
N GLU A 82 -21.67 -3.25 -18.05
CA GLU A 82 -20.69 -3.33 -16.96
C GLU A 82 -20.17 -4.78 -16.91
N ILE A 83 -18.99 -4.98 -16.33
CA ILE A 83 -18.45 -6.31 -16.09
C ILE A 83 -18.78 -6.71 -14.65
N VAL A 84 -19.53 -7.79 -14.47
CA VAL A 84 -19.84 -8.34 -13.15
C VAL A 84 -18.93 -9.54 -12.90
N LEU A 85 -18.00 -9.42 -11.97
CA LEU A 85 -17.16 -10.54 -11.54
C LEU A 85 -17.86 -11.28 -10.41
N THR A 86 -17.83 -12.62 -10.45
CA THR A 86 -18.34 -13.46 -9.36
C THR A 86 -17.32 -14.50 -8.90
N TRP A 87 -17.27 -14.78 -7.61
CA TRP A 87 -16.41 -15.78 -6.99
C TRP A 87 -17.10 -16.42 -5.77
N ALA A 88 -16.44 -17.42 -5.18
CA ALA A 88 -16.94 -18.06 -3.96
C ALA A 88 -16.71 -17.15 -2.75
N ALA A 89 -17.79 -16.83 -2.03
CA ALA A 89 -17.69 -16.04 -0.81
C ALA A 89 -16.95 -16.82 0.29
N ALA A 90 -16.11 -16.12 1.04
CA ALA A 90 -15.53 -16.62 2.27
C ALA A 90 -16.50 -16.42 3.45
N PRO A 91 -16.34 -17.19 4.55
CA PRO A 91 -17.11 -16.99 5.78
C PRO A 91 -17.03 -15.58 6.38
N GLN A 92 -16.00 -14.81 6.01
CA GLN A 92 -15.74 -13.43 6.42
C GLN A 92 -15.36 -12.60 5.20
N GLU A 93 -16.30 -12.44 4.27
CA GLU A 93 -16.08 -11.65 3.06
C GLU A 93 -15.85 -10.16 3.38
N CYS A 94 -14.89 -9.53 2.71
CA CYS A 94 -14.72 -8.09 2.81
C CYS A 94 -15.89 -7.36 2.14
N GLY A 95 -16.36 -6.26 2.74
CA GLY A 95 -17.39 -5.41 2.13
C GLY A 95 -16.94 -4.65 0.88
N ALA A 96 -15.63 -4.62 0.62
CA ALA A 96 -15.03 -4.00 -0.56
C ALA A 96 -13.84 -4.83 -1.07
N ALA A 97 -13.62 -4.74 -2.38
CA ALA A 97 -12.50 -5.35 -3.07
C ALA A 97 -11.83 -4.32 -3.99
N GLU A 98 -10.51 -4.40 -4.07
CA GLU A 98 -9.71 -3.69 -5.04
C GLU A 98 -9.60 -4.53 -6.30
N VAL A 99 -9.87 -3.91 -7.44
CA VAL A 99 -9.76 -4.52 -8.76
C VAL A 99 -8.78 -3.74 -9.58
N VAL A 100 -7.67 -4.38 -9.92
CA VAL A 100 -6.71 -3.84 -10.88
C VAL A 100 -7.06 -4.40 -12.25
N VAL A 101 -7.19 -3.50 -13.22
CA VAL A 101 -7.48 -3.82 -14.61
C VAL A 101 -6.32 -3.32 -15.46
N ARG A 102 -5.75 -4.21 -16.27
CA ARG A 102 -4.72 -3.87 -17.27
C ARG A 102 -5.11 -4.40 -18.64
N ALA A 103 -5.09 -3.52 -19.63
CA ALA A 103 -5.27 -3.92 -21.02
C ALA A 103 -3.91 -4.28 -21.64
N GLU A 104 -3.85 -5.43 -22.31
CA GLU A 104 -2.67 -5.92 -23.01
C GLU A 104 -3.08 -6.57 -24.32
N GLY A 105 -2.98 -5.82 -25.42
CA GLY A 105 -3.49 -6.25 -26.73
C GLY A 105 -5.00 -6.53 -26.67
N ARG A 106 -5.39 -7.78 -26.92
CA ARG A 106 -6.79 -8.26 -26.80
C ARG A 106 -7.13 -8.88 -25.44
N ARG A 107 -6.19 -8.89 -24.49
CA ARG A 107 -6.43 -9.45 -23.15
C ARG A 107 -6.70 -8.32 -22.17
N LEU A 108 -7.71 -8.54 -21.33
CA LEU A 108 -7.97 -7.70 -20.18
C LEU A 108 -7.62 -8.51 -18.94
N ARG A 109 -6.52 -8.15 -18.30
CA ARG A 109 -6.05 -8.82 -17.08
C ARG A 109 -6.69 -8.15 -15.88
N LEU A 110 -7.31 -8.96 -15.02
CA LEU A 110 -7.98 -8.51 -13.81
C LEU A 110 -7.30 -9.15 -12.59
N TRP A 111 -6.85 -8.34 -11.65
CA TRP A 111 -6.43 -8.80 -10.32
C TRP A 111 -7.46 -8.34 -9.31
N LEU A 112 -7.91 -9.27 -8.47
CA LEU A 112 -8.87 -9.02 -7.41
C LEU A 112 -8.16 -9.19 -6.06
N TYR A 113 -8.34 -8.21 -5.18
CA TYR A 113 -7.75 -8.21 -3.86
C TYR A 113 -8.77 -7.72 -2.83
N GLU A 114 -8.89 -8.46 -1.74
CA GLU A 114 -9.75 -8.16 -0.60
C GLU A 114 -8.87 -8.00 0.64
N GLY A 115 -9.21 -7.05 1.50
CA GLY A 115 -8.54 -6.89 2.77
C GLY A 115 -9.12 -5.75 3.61
N PRO A 116 -8.81 -5.71 4.91
CA PRO A 116 -9.37 -4.71 5.83
C PRO A 116 -9.01 -3.26 5.47
N GLY A 117 -7.88 -3.06 4.78
CA GLY A 117 -7.42 -1.74 4.33
C GLY A 117 -7.90 -1.32 2.93
N VAL A 118 -8.74 -2.13 2.26
CA VAL A 118 -9.21 -1.81 0.91
C VAL A 118 -10.24 -0.67 0.94
N ALA A 119 -11.15 -0.68 1.93
CA ALA A 119 -12.21 0.33 2.03
C ALA A 119 -11.70 1.77 2.28
N THR A 120 -10.46 1.94 2.75
CA THR A 120 -9.83 3.24 3.03
C THR A 120 -9.01 3.79 1.85
N ARG A 121 -8.84 3.01 0.78
CA ARG A 121 -8.13 3.45 -0.43
C ARG A 121 -9.02 4.31 -1.33
N PRO A 122 -8.44 5.23 -2.13
CA PRO A 122 -9.20 6.01 -3.10
C PRO A 122 -10.01 5.11 -4.05
N ALA A 123 -11.23 5.55 -4.38
CA ALA A 123 -12.22 4.76 -5.13
C ALA A 123 -11.75 4.37 -6.54
N THR A 124 -10.91 5.19 -7.17
CA THR A 124 -10.33 4.89 -8.47
C THR A 124 -8.97 5.56 -8.63
N LEU A 125 -8.00 4.83 -9.15
CA LEU A 125 -6.71 5.35 -9.59
C LEU A 125 -6.45 4.93 -11.03
N THR A 126 -6.08 5.87 -11.88
CA THR A 126 -5.80 5.62 -13.30
C THR A 126 -4.35 5.96 -13.63
N SER A 127 -3.64 4.98 -14.19
CA SER A 127 -2.35 5.14 -14.85
C SER A 127 -2.48 4.73 -16.31
N HIS A 128 -1.56 5.18 -17.17
CA HIS A 128 -1.64 5.13 -18.64
C HIS A 128 -2.05 3.76 -19.24
N HIS A 129 -1.83 2.65 -18.53
CA HIS A 129 -2.23 1.30 -18.94
C HIS A 129 -2.97 0.48 -17.87
N GLN A 130 -3.24 1.09 -16.70
CA GLN A 130 -3.75 0.37 -15.53
C GLN A 130 -4.82 1.21 -14.83
N ARG A 131 -5.95 0.59 -14.50
CA ARG A 131 -6.99 1.19 -13.70
C ARG A 131 -7.19 0.37 -12.44
N VAL A 132 -7.19 1.03 -11.30
CA VAL A 132 -7.46 0.41 -9.99
C VAL A 132 -8.81 0.93 -9.53
N PHE A 133 -9.71 0.03 -9.16
CA PHE A 133 -11.04 0.36 -8.66
C PHE A 133 -11.23 -0.24 -7.27
N THR A 134 -11.69 0.56 -6.32
CA THR A 134 -12.14 0.06 -5.02
C THR A 134 -13.66 -0.02 -5.07
N LEU A 135 -14.20 -1.23 -5.06
CA LEU A 135 -15.62 -1.49 -5.34
C LEU A 135 -16.28 -2.29 -4.22
N PRO A 136 -17.55 -2.02 -3.92
CA PRO A 136 -18.28 -2.78 -2.93
C PRO A 136 -18.51 -4.21 -3.41
N VAL A 137 -18.31 -5.17 -2.50
CA VAL A 137 -18.62 -6.59 -2.72
C VAL A 137 -20.01 -6.86 -2.19
N ARG A 138 -20.81 -7.56 -3.00
CA ARG A 138 -22.14 -8.04 -2.61
C ARG A 138 -22.08 -9.55 -2.47
N VAL A 139 -22.52 -10.06 -1.33
CA VAL A 139 -22.61 -11.50 -1.09
C VAL A 139 -24.07 -11.94 -1.17
N GLU A 140 -24.34 -12.91 -2.02
CA GLU A 140 -25.66 -13.50 -2.20
C GLU A 140 -25.52 -15.02 -2.41
N SER A 141 -26.25 -15.81 -1.62
CA SER A 141 -26.27 -17.28 -1.73
C SER A 141 -24.87 -17.94 -1.76
N GLY A 142 -23.93 -17.45 -0.94
CA GLY A 142 -22.55 -17.98 -0.87
C GLY A 142 -21.65 -17.58 -2.04
N ARG A 143 -22.10 -16.67 -2.91
CA ARG A 143 -21.30 -16.07 -3.97
C ARG A 143 -21.07 -14.61 -3.67
N ALA A 144 -19.85 -14.15 -3.91
CA ALA A 144 -19.48 -12.76 -3.86
C ALA A 144 -19.45 -12.21 -5.29
N ALA A 145 -19.91 -10.97 -5.44
CA ALA A 145 -19.99 -10.29 -6.72
C ALA A 145 -19.63 -8.82 -6.59
N LEU A 146 -18.97 -8.27 -7.61
CA LEU A 146 -18.75 -6.83 -7.76
C LEU A 146 -19.05 -6.39 -9.19
N LYS A 147 -19.31 -5.10 -9.36
CA LYS A 147 -19.59 -4.48 -10.65
C LYS A 147 -18.47 -3.52 -11.02
N LEU A 148 -17.79 -3.80 -12.13
CA LEU A 148 -16.75 -2.94 -12.69
C LEU A 148 -17.39 -1.91 -13.63
N PRO A 149 -17.23 -0.60 -13.36
CA PRO A 149 -17.76 0.47 -14.19
C PRO A 149 -16.87 0.66 -15.42
N MET A 150 -16.88 -0.32 -16.33
CA MET A 150 -16.10 -0.29 -17.54
C MET A 150 -16.91 -0.89 -18.69
N ARG A 151 -16.96 -0.16 -19.80
CA ARG A 151 -17.44 -0.70 -21.06
C ARG A 151 -16.37 -1.61 -21.64
N GLU A 152 -16.66 -2.90 -21.71
CA GLU A 152 -15.81 -3.84 -22.44
C GLU A 152 -15.95 -3.58 -23.95
N LYS A 153 -14.83 -3.52 -24.66
CA LYS A 153 -14.86 -3.61 -26.13
C LYS A 153 -15.06 -5.09 -26.49
N PRO A 154 -15.90 -5.42 -27.48
CA PRO A 154 -16.31 -6.81 -27.78
C PRO A 154 -15.17 -7.80 -28.08
N ASP A 155 -13.98 -7.30 -28.42
CA ASP A 155 -12.81 -8.14 -28.73
C ASP A 155 -11.91 -8.48 -27.54
N TYR A 156 -12.23 -8.00 -26.33
CA TYR A 156 -11.42 -8.30 -25.16
C TYR A 156 -11.71 -9.70 -24.60
N VAL A 157 -10.64 -10.37 -24.19
CA VAL A 157 -10.70 -11.63 -23.46
C VAL A 157 -10.38 -11.34 -22.00
N LEU A 158 -11.36 -11.49 -21.13
CA LEU A 158 -11.18 -11.39 -19.68
C LEU A 158 -10.29 -12.53 -19.17
N THR A 159 -9.22 -12.16 -18.48
CA THR A 159 -8.23 -13.09 -17.93
C THR A 159 -7.91 -12.72 -16.50
N ASP A 160 -7.75 -13.73 -15.65
CA ASP A 160 -7.20 -13.54 -14.30
C ASP A 160 -5.74 -13.12 -14.46
N GLY A 161 -5.41 -11.94 -13.95
CA GLY A 161 -4.07 -11.37 -14.05
C GLY A 161 -3.01 -12.14 -13.25
N ARG A 162 -3.42 -12.93 -12.24
CA ARG A 162 -2.51 -13.77 -11.44
C ARG A 162 -2.17 -15.07 -12.16
N THR A 163 -3.17 -15.76 -12.71
CA THR A 163 -2.98 -17.08 -13.32
C THR A 163 -2.83 -17.03 -14.84
N GLY A 164 -3.18 -15.91 -15.47
CA GLY A 164 -3.26 -15.76 -16.92
C GLY A 164 -4.41 -16.56 -17.56
N ARG A 165 -5.22 -17.27 -16.77
CA ARG A 165 -6.31 -18.10 -17.28
C ARG A 165 -7.50 -17.23 -17.68
N ARG A 166 -8.21 -17.66 -18.72
CA ARG A 166 -9.46 -17.02 -19.14
C ARG A 166 -10.51 -17.15 -18.03
N ILE A 167 -11.18 -16.04 -17.73
CA ILE A 167 -12.35 -16.05 -16.85
C ILE A 167 -13.56 -16.46 -17.70
N PRO A 168 -14.27 -17.55 -17.35
CA PRO A 168 -15.45 -17.98 -18.08
C PRO A 168 -16.50 -16.87 -18.15
N GLN A 169 -17.07 -16.66 -19.34
CA GLN A 169 -18.17 -15.74 -19.54
C GLN A 169 -19.50 -16.50 -19.49
N THR A 170 -20.45 -16.00 -18.71
CA THR A 170 -21.80 -16.58 -18.49
C THR A 170 -22.89 -15.58 -18.80
#